data_AF-A0A3E0DMV9-F1
#
_entry.id   AF-A0A3E0DMV9-F1
#
_cell.length_a   1.000
_cell.length_b   1.000
_cell.length_c   1.000
_cell.angle_alpha   90.00
_cell.angle_beta   90.00
_cell.angle_gamma   90.00
#
_symmetry.space_group_name_H-M   'P 1'
#
loop_
_entity.id
_entity.type
_entity.pdbx_description
1 polymer ?
#
loop_
_entity_poly.entity_id
_entity_poly.type
_entity_poly.pdbx_seq_one_letter_code
_entity_poly.pdbx_strand_id
1 'polypeptide(L)'
;MTTEQEKMRNLIGKLPSWGNGDFTEQEWKAYLQCANYIQRVEKHDVIQLLEIIEHKYTSQPDSDKIQSKLFILLRILFDIPLSGNVTSRKSFKGWENWPAENESGEVNLSWPVTWKNNQPHLESNYEGSLGKSYASVKEYTYFQNLYNYRNIADKLHSD
;
A
#
# COMPACT_ATOMS: atom_id res chain seq x y z
N MET A 1 6.98 18.71 -11.81
CA MET A 1 6.16 18.11 -10.75
C MET A 1 5.07 19.12 -10.43
N THR A 2 3.79 18.74 -10.47
CA THR A 2 2.67 19.64 -10.13
C THR A 2 2.60 19.88 -8.62
N THR A 3 1.86 20.90 -8.16
CA THR A 3 1.64 21.14 -6.73
C THR A 3 1.03 19.93 -6.03
N GLU A 4 0.11 19.23 -6.70
CA GLU A 4 -0.50 18.00 -6.21
C GLU A 4 0.55 16.88 -6.06
N GLN A 5 1.39 16.67 -7.08
CA GLN A 5 2.45 15.68 -7.04
C GLN A 5 3.48 15.97 -5.93
N GLU A 6 3.84 17.23 -5.69
CA GLU A 6 4.74 17.61 -4.61
C GLU A 6 4.14 17.34 -3.24
N LYS A 7 2.87 17.67 -3.05
CA LYS A 7 2.16 17.41 -1.79
C LYS A 7 1.99 15.92 -1.53
N MET A 8 1.60 15.12 -2.54
CA MET A 8 1.57 13.66 -2.44
C MET A 8 2.94 13.09 -2.08
N ARG A 9 4.01 13.51 -2.78
CA ARG A 9 5.38 13.07 -2.48
C ARG A 9 5.77 13.36 -1.03
N ASN A 10 5.43 14.55 -0.54
CA ASN A 10 5.73 14.95 0.83
C ASN A 10 4.94 14.13 1.86
N LEU A 11 3.69 13.77 1.57
CA LEU A 11 2.89 12.88 2.42
C LEU A 11 3.48 11.46 2.44
N ILE A 12 3.77 10.89 1.27
CA ILE A 12 4.40 9.56 1.14
C ILE A 12 5.74 9.51 1.87
N GLY A 13 6.55 10.56 1.74
CA GLY A 13 7.86 10.65 2.42
C GLY A 13 7.77 10.53 3.94
N LYS A 14 6.66 10.98 4.54
CA LYS A 14 6.41 10.97 5.99
C LYS A 14 5.84 9.64 6.51
N LEU A 15 5.36 8.75 5.63
CA LEU A 15 4.84 7.45 6.04
C LEU A 15 5.96 6.61 6.67
N PRO A 16 5.69 5.80 7.71
CA PRO A 16 6.67 4.84 8.20
C PRO A 16 6.80 3.68 7.23
N SER A 17 8.01 3.14 7.06
CA SER A 17 8.23 1.93 6.27
C SER A 17 7.73 0.70 7.03
N TRP A 18 7.22 -0.29 6.29
CA TRP A 18 6.91 -1.60 6.86
C TRP A 18 8.17 -2.23 7.47
N GLY A 19 8.08 -2.58 8.75
CA GLY A 19 9.20 -3.06 9.56
C GLY A 19 8.75 -4.15 10.52
N ASN A 20 9.23 -4.09 11.77
CA ASN A 20 8.88 -5.04 12.82
C ASN A 20 7.75 -4.48 13.68
N GLY A 21 6.68 -5.25 13.84
CA GLY A 21 5.50 -4.89 14.61
C GLY A 21 4.45 -4.14 13.79
N ASP A 22 3.29 -3.95 14.43
CA ASP A 22 2.22 -3.12 13.89
C ASP A 22 2.59 -1.63 13.97
N PHE A 23 1.95 -0.80 13.16
CA PHE A 23 2.12 0.65 13.27
C PHE A 23 1.32 1.20 14.46
N THR A 24 1.82 2.28 15.03
CA THR A 24 1.09 3.07 16.01
C THR A 24 -0.14 3.73 15.40
N GLU A 25 -1.07 4.16 16.24
CA GLU A 25 -2.27 4.90 15.79
C GLU A 25 -1.91 6.15 14.97
N GLN A 26 -0.88 6.90 15.40
CA GLN A 26 -0.43 8.10 14.69
C GLN A 26 0.12 7.77 13.29
N GLU A 27 0.83 6.66 13.17
CA GLU A 27 1.37 6.17 11.91
C GLU A 27 0.27 5.70 10.96
N TRP A 28 -0.72 4.97 11.47
CA TRP A 28 -1.90 4.61 10.70
C TRP A 28 -2.71 5.83 10.26
N LYS A 29 -2.85 6.83 11.13
CA LYS A 29 -3.46 8.11 10.77
C LYS A 29 -2.72 8.80 9.62
N ALA A 30 -1.39 8.73 9.59
CA ALA A 30 -0.60 9.27 8.47
C ALA A 30 -0.90 8.54 7.15
N TYR A 31 -1.03 7.20 7.17
CA TYR A 31 -1.46 6.42 6.01
C TYR A 31 -2.87 6.80 5.54
N LEU A 32 -3.84 6.89 6.44
CA LEU A 32 -5.22 7.26 6.13
C LEU A 32 -5.29 8.68 5.54
N GLN A 33 -4.56 9.64 6.12
CA GLN A 33 -4.49 11.00 5.58
C GLN A 33 -3.87 11.04 4.18
N CYS A 34 -2.78 10.30 3.96
CA CYS A 34 -2.15 10.22 2.64
C CYS A 34 -3.08 9.59 1.61
N ALA A 35 -3.75 8.50 1.96
CA ALA A 35 -4.67 7.81 1.07
C ALA A 35 -5.92 8.65 0.77
N ASN A 36 -6.53 9.31 1.77
CA ASN A 36 -7.63 10.25 1.55
C ASN A 36 -7.25 11.42 0.64
N TYR A 37 -6.00 11.90 0.72
CA TYR A 37 -5.51 12.92 -0.21
C TYR A 37 -5.42 12.37 -1.64
N ILE A 38 -4.78 11.21 -1.82
CA ILE A 38 -4.61 10.56 -3.13
C ILE A 38 -5.95 10.27 -3.81
N GLN A 39 -6.99 9.88 -3.07
CA GLN A 39 -8.34 9.64 -3.61
C GLN A 39 -8.98 10.88 -4.28
N ARG A 40 -8.49 12.08 -3.97
CA ARG A 40 -9.00 13.36 -4.49
C ARG A 40 -8.13 13.95 -5.60
N VAL A 41 -6.96 13.36 -5.84
CA VAL A 41 -6.03 13.81 -6.88
C VAL A 41 -6.39 13.13 -8.20
N GLU A 42 -6.20 13.85 -9.30
CA GLU A 42 -6.39 13.30 -10.64
C GLU A 42 -5.54 12.05 -10.85
N LYS A 43 -6.16 11.00 -11.42
CA LYS A 43 -5.51 9.70 -11.67
C LYS A 43 -4.17 9.86 -12.39
N HIS A 44 -4.12 10.76 -13.37
CA HIS A 44 -2.92 11.01 -14.15
C HIS A 44 -1.75 11.49 -13.30
N ASP A 45 -2.00 12.37 -12.32
CA ASP A 45 -0.98 12.88 -11.40
C ASP A 45 -0.48 11.79 -10.43
N VAL A 46 -1.38 10.91 -9.97
CA VAL A 46 -1.00 9.78 -9.11
C VAL A 46 -0.06 8.84 -9.88
N ILE A 47 -0.43 8.47 -11.11
CA ILE A 47 0.39 7.58 -11.97
C ILE A 47 1.76 8.21 -12.25
N GLN A 48 1.80 9.47 -12.69
CA GLN A 48 3.08 10.15 -12.96
C GLN A 48 3.98 10.19 -11.72
N LEU A 49 3.41 10.43 -10.54
CA LEU A 49 4.21 10.43 -9.31
C LEU A 49 4.77 9.03 -8.99
N LEU A 50 3.97 7.98 -9.13
CA LEU A 50 4.42 6.61 -8.90
C LEU A 50 5.54 6.23 -9.88
N GLU A 51 5.44 6.62 -11.16
CA GLU A 51 6.51 6.44 -12.16
C GLU A 51 7.79 7.17 -11.73
N ILE A 52 7.68 8.43 -11.28
CA ILE A 52 8.83 9.19 -10.78
C ILE A 52 9.47 8.49 -9.58
N ILE A 53 8.67 7.96 -8.65
CA ILE A 53 9.20 7.27 -7.47
C ILE A 53 9.89 5.96 -7.87
N GLU A 54 9.28 5.15 -8.74
CA GLU A 54 9.88 3.93 -9.28
C GLU A 54 11.24 4.22 -9.92
N HIS A 55 11.30 5.17 -10.85
CA HIS A 55 12.55 5.51 -11.54
C HIS A 55 13.62 6.10 -10.62
N LYS A 56 13.24 6.99 -9.69
CA LYS A 56 14.20 7.70 -8.84
C LYS A 56 14.78 6.83 -7.74
N TYR A 57 13.98 5.92 -7.17
CA TYR A 57 14.35 5.19 -5.96
C TYR A 57 14.76 3.74 -6.21
N THR A 58 14.60 3.18 -7.40
CA THR A 58 14.99 1.78 -7.69
C THR A 58 16.45 1.44 -7.33
N SER A 59 17.37 2.40 -7.43
CA SER A 59 18.81 2.16 -7.20
C SER A 59 19.36 2.78 -5.91
N GLN A 60 18.49 3.31 -5.03
CA GLN A 60 18.95 3.95 -3.80
C GLN A 60 19.07 2.95 -2.63
N PRO A 61 19.99 3.18 -1.66
CA PRO A 61 20.13 2.30 -0.49
C PRO A 61 18.83 2.12 0.31
N ASP A 62 17.97 3.14 0.35
CA ASP A 62 16.68 3.12 1.05
C ASP A 62 15.49 2.77 0.15
N SER A 63 15.75 2.20 -1.03
CA SER A 63 14.72 1.84 -2.02
C SER A 63 13.61 0.97 -1.43
N ASP A 64 13.98 -0.04 -0.63
CA ASP A 64 13.03 -0.96 0.00
C ASP A 64 12.09 -0.26 0.99
N LYS A 65 12.58 0.73 1.74
CA LYS A 65 11.75 1.50 2.68
C LYS A 65 10.69 2.30 1.94
N ILE A 66 11.04 2.92 0.82
CA ILE A 66 10.06 3.67 0.02
C ILE A 66 9.07 2.73 -0.67
N GLN A 67 9.56 1.62 -1.21
CA GLN A 67 8.70 0.64 -1.86
C GLN A 67 7.72 -0.01 -0.87
N SER A 68 8.14 -0.27 0.37
CA SER A 68 7.25 -0.83 1.39
C SER A 68 6.19 0.18 1.86
N LYS A 69 6.51 1.47 1.95
CA LYS A 69 5.51 2.53 2.18
C LYS A 69 4.42 2.53 1.10
N LEU A 70 4.82 2.51 -0.17
CA LEU A 70 3.88 2.45 -1.28
C LEU A 70 3.04 1.17 -1.25
N PHE A 71 3.67 0.04 -0.91
CA PHE A 71 3.01 -1.25 -0.81
C PHE A 71 1.87 -1.24 0.21
N ILE A 72 2.12 -0.79 1.44
CA ILE A 72 1.07 -0.62 2.45
C ILE A 72 0.03 0.40 2.01
N LEU A 73 0.45 1.55 1.49
CA LEU A 73 -0.45 2.63 1.09
C LEU A 73 -1.50 2.16 0.08
N LEU A 74 -1.12 1.34 -0.90
CA LEU A 74 -2.06 0.80 -1.89
C LEU A 74 -3.09 -0.17 -1.26
N ARG A 75 -2.75 -0.90 -0.19
CA ARG A 75 -3.72 -1.74 0.55
C ARG A 75 -4.70 -0.91 1.39
N ILE A 76 -4.28 0.28 1.83
CA ILE A 76 -5.15 1.22 2.54
C ILE A 76 -6.09 1.93 1.56
N LEU A 77 -5.60 2.25 0.37
CA LEU A 77 -6.31 3.05 -0.63
C LEU A 77 -7.53 2.34 -1.22
N PHE A 78 -7.44 1.03 -1.44
CA PHE A 78 -8.46 0.22 -2.11
C PHE A 78 -9.18 -0.73 -1.15
N ASP A 79 -10.44 -1.03 -1.46
CA ASP A 79 -11.24 -2.01 -0.71
C ASP A 79 -10.96 -3.44 -1.17
N ILE A 80 -9.76 -3.93 -0.85
CA ILE A 80 -9.29 -5.27 -1.22
C ILE A 80 -9.88 -6.31 -0.25
N PRO A 81 -10.44 -7.44 -0.73
CA PRO A 81 -10.94 -8.51 0.13
C PRO A 81 -9.86 -9.12 1.03
N LEU A 82 -10.22 -9.47 2.27
CA LEU A 82 -9.33 -10.18 3.20
C LEU A 82 -9.19 -11.67 2.88
N SER A 83 -10.06 -12.23 2.05
CA SER A 83 -9.99 -13.63 1.64
C SER A 83 -10.31 -13.77 0.16
N GLY A 84 -9.63 -14.70 -0.51
CA GLY A 84 -9.93 -15.10 -1.87
C GLY A 84 -9.01 -16.23 -2.35
N ASN A 85 -9.27 -16.71 -3.56
CA ASN A 85 -8.49 -17.80 -4.15
C ASN A 85 -7.03 -17.38 -4.41
N VAL A 86 -6.08 -18.30 -4.23
CA VAL A 86 -4.65 -18.08 -4.53
C VAL A 86 -4.39 -17.58 -5.95
N THR A 87 -5.20 -17.96 -6.94
CA THR A 87 -5.04 -17.52 -8.33
C THR A 87 -5.33 -16.03 -8.53
N SER A 88 -6.11 -15.44 -7.62
CA SER A 88 -6.42 -14.00 -7.58
C SER A 88 -5.28 -13.18 -6.97
N ARG A 89 -4.36 -13.84 -6.23
CA ARG A 89 -3.16 -13.19 -5.70
C ARG A 89 -2.22 -12.83 -6.84
N LYS A 90 -1.92 -11.54 -6.98
CA LYS A 90 -0.92 -11.02 -7.92
C LYS A 90 0.23 -10.39 -7.15
N SER A 91 1.44 -10.82 -7.47
CA SER A 91 2.66 -10.27 -6.92
C SER A 91 3.22 -9.20 -7.86
N PHE A 92 3.34 -7.97 -7.35
CA PHE A 92 3.96 -6.84 -8.04
C PHE A 92 5.37 -6.52 -7.51
N LYS A 93 5.81 -7.31 -6.51
CA LYS A 93 7.18 -7.42 -5.98
C LYS A 93 7.39 -8.81 -5.39
N GLY A 94 8.63 -9.30 -5.45
CA GLY A 94 9.02 -10.57 -4.83
C GLY A 94 9.23 -10.45 -3.32
N TRP A 95 8.18 -10.14 -2.55
CA TRP A 95 8.25 -10.22 -1.08
C TRP A 95 8.48 -11.67 -0.64
N GLU A 96 9.25 -11.87 0.42
CA GLU A 96 9.69 -13.22 0.84
C GLU A 96 8.66 -13.98 1.66
N ASN A 97 7.74 -13.28 2.32
CA ASN A 97 6.87 -13.84 3.34
C ASN A 97 5.38 -13.77 3.01
N TRP A 98 5.04 -14.01 1.74
CA TRP A 98 3.63 -14.18 1.38
C TRP A 98 2.99 -15.31 2.20
N PRO A 99 1.78 -15.11 2.74
CA PRO A 99 1.11 -16.14 3.52
C PRO A 99 0.81 -17.36 2.63
N ALA A 100 0.94 -18.54 3.22
CA ALA A 100 0.44 -19.77 2.61
C ALA A 100 -1.09 -19.73 2.51
N GLU A 101 -1.64 -20.62 1.68
CA GLU A 101 -3.08 -20.89 1.67
C GLU A 101 -3.53 -21.45 3.04
N ASN A 102 -4.73 -21.09 3.47
CA ASN A 102 -5.37 -21.71 4.62
C ASN A 102 -5.94 -23.10 4.25
N GLU A 103 -6.53 -23.81 5.21
CA GLU A 103 -7.12 -25.14 4.99
C GLU A 103 -8.21 -25.17 3.91
N SER A 104 -8.85 -24.02 3.65
CA SER A 104 -9.87 -23.84 2.61
C SER A 104 -9.29 -23.47 1.24
N GLY A 105 -7.97 -23.38 1.09
CA GLY A 105 -7.31 -22.95 -0.16
C GLY A 105 -7.41 -21.44 -0.43
N GLU A 106 -7.73 -20.64 0.59
CA GLU A 106 -7.85 -19.19 0.48
C GLU A 106 -6.60 -18.47 1.02
N VAL A 107 -6.36 -17.25 0.52
CA VAL A 107 -5.27 -16.37 0.94
C VAL A 107 -5.79 -14.97 1.25
N ASN A 108 -5.07 -14.23 2.10
CA ASN A 108 -5.34 -12.81 2.29
C ASN A 108 -4.87 -11.98 1.08
N LEU A 109 -5.83 -11.42 0.32
CA LEU A 109 -5.52 -10.60 -0.86
C LEU A 109 -5.08 -9.18 -0.49
N SER A 110 -5.44 -8.67 0.69
CA SER A 110 -4.95 -7.38 1.21
C SER A 110 -3.72 -7.51 2.11
N TRP A 111 -3.08 -8.68 2.16
CA TRP A 111 -1.84 -8.86 2.89
C TRP A 111 -0.81 -7.75 2.55
N PRO A 112 -0.08 -7.23 3.54
CA PRO A 112 0.00 -7.61 4.96
C PRO A 112 -0.95 -6.83 5.86
N VAL A 113 -1.89 -6.08 5.27
CA VAL A 113 -2.84 -5.25 5.99
C VAL A 113 -4.11 -6.04 6.25
N THR A 114 -4.65 -5.96 7.45
CA THR A 114 -6.00 -6.38 7.79
C THR A 114 -6.76 -5.20 8.37
N TRP A 115 -8.10 -5.31 8.42
CA TRP A 115 -8.95 -4.30 9.02
C TRP A 115 -9.73 -4.92 10.17
N LYS A 116 -9.58 -4.39 11.38
CA LYS A 116 -10.33 -4.79 12.58
C LYS A 116 -10.96 -3.54 13.17
N ASN A 117 -12.26 -3.61 13.47
CA ASN A 117 -13.01 -2.46 14.02
C ASN A 117 -12.77 -1.15 13.24
N ASN A 118 -12.77 -1.23 11.90
CA ASN A 118 -12.51 -0.09 11.00
C ASN A 118 -11.09 0.52 11.09
N GLN A 119 -10.14 -0.14 11.76
CA GLN A 119 -8.75 0.30 11.82
C GLN A 119 -7.83 -0.68 11.08
N PRO A 120 -6.84 -0.19 10.34
CA PRO A 120 -5.83 -1.03 9.71
C PRO A 120 -4.86 -1.60 10.74
N HIS A 121 -4.38 -2.82 10.50
CA HIS A 121 -3.35 -3.51 11.28
C HIS A 121 -2.42 -4.31 10.38
N LEU A 122 -1.15 -4.44 10.75
CA LEU A 122 -0.24 -5.38 10.12
C LEU A 122 -0.42 -6.77 10.73
N GLU A 123 -0.63 -7.77 9.88
CA GLU A 123 -0.68 -9.18 10.32
C GLU A 123 0.69 -9.89 10.21
N SER A 124 1.68 -9.24 9.62
CA SER A 124 3.03 -9.80 9.44
C SER A 124 4.10 -8.71 9.45
N ASN A 125 5.30 -9.07 9.91
CA ASN A 125 6.48 -8.23 9.86
C ASN A 125 7.08 -8.17 8.44
N TYR A 126 7.88 -7.16 8.17
CA TYR A 126 8.70 -7.14 6.96
C TYR A 126 9.86 -8.14 7.09
N GLU A 127 9.96 -9.10 6.17
CA GLU A 127 11.02 -10.11 6.18
C GLU A 127 12.07 -9.91 5.07
N GLY A 128 11.78 -9.07 4.08
CA GLY A 128 12.70 -8.83 2.98
C GLY A 128 12.02 -8.85 1.61
N SER A 129 12.84 -8.73 0.58
CA SER A 129 12.40 -8.89 -0.80
C SER A 129 13.50 -9.48 -1.66
N LEU A 130 13.10 -10.28 -2.65
CA LEU A 130 13.96 -11.00 -3.59
C LEU A 130 14.63 -10.09 -4.64
N GLY A 131 15.00 -8.85 -4.27
CA GLY A 131 15.73 -7.89 -5.09
C GLY A 131 14.97 -7.31 -6.30
N LYS A 132 13.70 -7.71 -6.51
CA LYS A 132 12.86 -7.16 -7.58
C LYS A 132 12.28 -5.81 -7.16
N SER A 133 12.43 -4.80 -8.04
CA SER A 133 11.80 -3.50 -7.87
C SER A 133 10.29 -3.63 -7.82
N TYR A 134 9.66 -2.85 -6.94
CA TYR A 134 8.22 -2.82 -6.80
C TYR A 134 7.54 -2.08 -7.96
N ALA A 135 6.63 -2.74 -8.66
CA ALA A 135 5.85 -2.16 -9.75
C ALA A 135 4.54 -1.52 -9.26
N SER A 136 4.67 -0.47 -8.44
CA SER A 136 3.56 0.31 -7.86
C SER A 136 2.57 0.86 -8.89
N VAL A 137 3.01 1.29 -10.09
CA VAL A 137 2.13 1.79 -11.17
C VAL A 137 1.23 0.67 -11.69
N LYS A 138 1.82 -0.51 -11.93
CA LYS A 138 1.08 -1.69 -12.40
C LYS A 138 0.07 -2.15 -11.35
N GLU A 139 0.47 -2.17 -10.09
CA GLU A 139 -0.42 -2.57 -9.02
C GLU A 139 -1.55 -1.57 -8.79
N TYR A 140 -1.25 -0.27 -8.73
CA TYR A 140 -2.26 0.78 -8.60
C TYR A 140 -3.31 0.68 -9.72
N THR A 141 -2.86 0.50 -10.96
CA THR A 141 -3.75 0.35 -12.12
C THR A 141 -4.56 -0.96 -12.03
N TYR A 142 -3.95 -2.05 -11.58
CA TYR A 142 -4.62 -3.33 -11.37
C TYR A 142 -5.73 -3.21 -10.31
N PHE A 143 -5.43 -2.63 -9.15
CA PHE A 143 -6.42 -2.44 -8.09
C PHE A 143 -7.51 -1.47 -8.51
N GLN A 144 -7.20 -0.39 -9.20
CA GLN A 144 -8.20 0.55 -9.69
C GLN A 144 -9.21 -0.10 -10.65
N ASN A 145 -8.79 -1.08 -11.43
CA ASN A 145 -9.67 -1.80 -12.35
C ASN A 145 -10.52 -2.88 -11.67
N LEU A 146 -10.14 -3.33 -10.48
CA LEU A 146 -10.74 -4.49 -9.81
C LEU A 146 -11.50 -4.13 -8.53
N TYR A 147 -11.09 -3.07 -7.84
CA TYR A 147 -11.58 -2.69 -6.52
C TYR A 147 -11.97 -1.22 -6.49
N ASN A 148 -13.00 -0.93 -5.70
CA ASN A 148 -13.36 0.45 -5.38
C ASN A 148 -12.32 1.07 -4.44
N TYR A 149 -12.25 2.39 -4.42
CA TYR A 149 -11.58 3.08 -3.33
C TYR A 149 -12.27 2.76 -2.00
N ARG A 150 -11.47 2.52 -0.96
CA ARG A 150 -12.00 2.34 0.39
C ARG A 150 -12.59 3.67 0.86
N ASN A 151 -13.72 3.63 1.58
CA ASN A 151 -14.25 4.84 2.21
C ASN A 151 -13.36 5.22 3.42
N ILE A 152 -12.43 6.15 3.21
CA ILE A 152 -11.45 6.60 4.21
C ILE A 152 -11.97 7.78 5.04
N ALA A 153 -12.87 8.60 4.47
CA ALA A 153 -13.39 9.79 5.16
C ALA A 153 -14.01 9.40 6.51
N ASP A 154 -14.82 8.34 6.54
CA ASP A 154 -15.48 7.86 7.75
C ASP A 154 -14.48 7.29 8.79
N LYS A 155 -13.30 6.83 8.33
CA LYS A 155 -12.26 6.25 9.19
C LYS A 155 -11.42 7.30 9.91
N LEU A 156 -11.40 8.53 9.41
CA LEU A 156 -10.65 9.64 10.03
C LEU A 156 -11.43 10.32 11.18
N HIS A 157 -12.72 10.04 11.33
CA HIS A 157 -13.63 10.68 12.28
C HIS A 157 -14.21 9.73 13.34
N SER A 158 -13.74 8.49 13.38
CA SER A 158 -14.13 7.52 14.40
C SER A 158 -13.24 7.73 15.63
N ASP A 159 -13.68 8.61 16.55
CA ASP A 159 -13.11 8.79 17.89
C ASP A 159 -13.69 7.76 18.88
#